data_AF-A0A932UY20-F1
#
_entry.id   AF-A0A932UY20-F1
#
_cell.length_a   1.000
_cell.length_b   1.000
_cell.length_c   1.000
_cell.angle_alpha   90.00
_cell.angle_beta   90.00
_cell.angle_gamma   90.00
#
_symmetry.space_group_name_H-M   'P 1'
#
loop_
_entity.id
_entity.type
_entity.pdbx_description
1 polymer ?
#
loop_
_entity_poly.entity_id
_entity_poly.type
_entity_poly.pdbx_seq_one_letter_code
_entity_poly.pdbx_strand_id
1 'polypeptide(L)'
;MVINDLKQVCPQCRGMGFQAGISRMGISEPNVGGKCPKCAGRGFLLTSLGRDLVDLLRPFMAELIEERARARERGVPAGGVPATDKSGGEV
;
A
#
# COMPACT_ATOMS: atom_id res chain seq x y z
N MET A 1 -8.46 20.41 3.32
CA MET A 1 -8.79 19.07 2.82
C MET A 1 -7.81 18.09 3.43
N VAL A 2 -8.28 17.21 4.31
CA VAL A 2 -7.46 16.21 5.00
C VAL A 2 -7.47 14.93 4.15
N ILE A 3 -6.42 14.11 4.17
CA ILE A 3 -6.39 12.81 3.47
C ILE A 3 -7.61 11.93 3.83
N ASN A 4 -8.21 12.13 4.99
CA ASN A 4 -9.45 11.46 5.39
C ASN A 4 -10.66 11.83 4.52
N ASP A 5 -10.71 13.02 3.93
CA ASP A 5 -11.83 13.43 3.06
C ASP A 5 -11.89 12.60 1.76
N LEU A 6 -10.78 11.95 1.41
CA LEU A 6 -10.66 11.09 0.22
C LEU A 6 -11.05 9.64 0.50
N LYS A 7 -11.27 9.28 1.77
CA LYS A 7 -11.48 7.90 2.22
C LYS A 7 -12.71 7.80 3.11
N GLN A 8 -13.53 6.79 2.86
CA GLN A 8 -14.61 6.39 3.76
C GLN A 8 -14.30 5.03 4.36
N VAL A 9 -14.55 4.86 5.66
CA VAL A 9 -14.41 3.57 6.35
C VAL A 9 -15.23 2.53 5.61
N CYS A 10 -14.64 1.36 5.32
CA CYS A 10 -15.37 0.31 4.64
C CYS A 10 -16.47 -0.21 5.58
N PRO A 11 -17.76 -0.11 5.20
CA PRO A 11 -18.85 -0.47 6.11
C PRO A 11 -18.91 -1.97 6.39
N GLN A 12 -18.34 -2.80 5.52
CA GLN A 12 -18.38 -4.25 5.65
C GLN A 12 -17.37 -4.79 6.68
N CYS A 13 -16.16 -4.22 6.72
CA CYS A 13 -15.14 -4.62 7.70
C CYS A 13 -14.91 -3.58 8.79
N ARG A 14 -15.68 -2.48 8.79
CA ARG A 14 -15.59 -1.38 9.77
C ARG A 14 -14.17 -0.86 9.97
N GLY A 15 -13.39 -0.79 8.88
CA GLY A 15 -12.00 -0.31 8.94
C GLY A 15 -10.95 -1.40 9.14
N MET A 16 -11.33 -2.62 9.55
CA MET A 16 -10.36 -3.68 9.88
C MET A 16 -9.61 -4.24 8.67
N GLY A 17 -10.17 -4.10 7.47
CA GLY A 17 -9.60 -4.68 6.25
C GLY A 17 -9.84 -6.19 6.09
N PHE A 18 -10.32 -6.87 7.11
CA PHE A 18 -10.66 -8.29 7.10
C PHE A 18 -12.03 -8.57 7.72
N GLN A 19 -12.54 -9.78 7.53
CA GLN A 19 -13.72 -10.27 8.24
C GLN A 19 -13.31 -11.28 9.30
N ALA A 20 -13.53 -10.91 10.56
CA ALA A 20 -13.38 -11.84 11.67
C ALA A 20 -14.39 -12.97 11.50
N GLY A 21 -13.94 -14.20 11.77
CA GLY A 21 -14.79 -15.37 11.74
C GLY A 21 -14.40 -16.32 12.86
N ILE A 22 -15.20 -17.37 13.00
CA ILE A 22 -14.94 -18.42 13.98
C ILE A 22 -14.22 -19.56 13.25
N SER A 23 -13.04 -19.93 13.73
CA SER A 23 -12.28 -21.04 13.18
C SER A 23 -12.96 -22.37 13.49
N ARG A 24 -12.50 -23.46 12.85
CA ARG A 24 -13.07 -24.81 13.08
C ARG A 24 -13.01 -25.27 14.54
N MET A 25 -12.15 -24.64 15.36
CA MET A 25 -11.99 -24.90 16.79
C MET A 25 -12.87 -24.01 17.67
N GLY A 26 -13.76 -23.18 17.10
CA GLY A 26 -14.61 -22.28 17.86
C GLY A 26 -13.90 -20.99 18.33
N ILE A 27 -12.68 -20.73 17.86
CA ILE A 27 -11.88 -19.56 18.27
C ILE A 27 -12.16 -18.40 17.31
N SER A 28 -12.34 -17.19 17.87
CA SER A 28 -12.43 -15.97 17.07
C SER A 28 -11.06 -15.65 16.45
N GLU A 29 -10.99 -15.66 15.13
CA GLU A 29 -9.78 -15.37 14.39
C GLU A 29 -10.00 -14.18 13.45
N PRO A 30 -9.06 -13.23 13.39
CA PRO A 30 -9.24 -12.03 12.58
C PRO A 30 -9.36 -12.33 11.07
N ASN A 31 -8.74 -13.39 10.54
CA ASN A 31 -8.65 -13.62 9.10
C ASN A 31 -9.34 -14.89 8.58
N VAL A 32 -10.35 -15.43 9.26
CA VAL A 32 -11.00 -16.68 8.82
C VAL A 32 -11.61 -16.55 7.42
N GLY A 33 -12.15 -15.37 7.07
CA GLY A 33 -12.65 -15.06 5.72
C GLY A 33 -11.64 -14.41 4.77
N GLY A 34 -10.39 -14.22 5.21
CA GLY A 34 -9.37 -13.49 4.48
C GLY A 34 -9.64 -11.98 4.36
N LYS A 35 -9.05 -11.37 3.33
CA LYS A 35 -9.21 -9.93 3.06
C LYS A 35 -10.68 -9.61 2.79
N CYS A 36 -11.16 -8.49 3.32
CA CYS A 36 -12.51 -8.02 3.03
C CYS A 36 -12.69 -7.81 1.52
N PRO A 37 -13.63 -8.50 0.86
CA PRO A 37 -13.77 -8.44 -0.60
C PRO A 37 -14.19 -7.06 -1.08
N LYS A 38 -14.96 -6.31 -0.26
CA LYS A 38 -15.43 -4.97 -0.61
C LYS A 38 -14.30 -3.94 -0.71
N CYS A 39 -13.31 -3.97 0.19
CA CYS A 39 -12.20 -3.03 0.19
C CYS A 39 -10.86 -3.65 -0.23
N ALA A 40 -10.85 -4.91 -0.66
CA ALA A 40 -9.67 -5.69 -1.01
C ALA A 40 -8.56 -5.63 0.05
N GLY A 41 -8.93 -5.61 1.34
CA GLY A 41 -7.96 -5.54 2.45
C GLY A 41 -7.60 -4.14 2.94
N ARG A 42 -8.04 -3.07 2.26
CA ARG A 42 -7.58 -1.70 2.57
C ARG A 42 -8.20 -1.09 3.84
N GLY A 43 -9.31 -1.64 4.32
CA GLY A 43 -10.08 -1.05 5.44
C GLY A 43 -10.93 0.18 5.06
N PHE A 44 -10.67 0.81 3.91
CA PHE A 44 -11.43 1.95 3.41
C PHE A 44 -11.82 1.79 1.93
N LEU A 45 -12.80 2.58 1.51
CA LEU A 45 -13.12 2.83 0.11
C LEU A 45 -12.77 4.28 -0.21
N LEU A 46 -12.42 4.57 -1.45
CA LEU A 46 -12.26 5.96 -1.89
C LEU A 46 -13.64 6.62 -1.98
N THR A 47 -13.70 7.92 -1.66
CA THR A 47 -14.84 8.78 -2.02
C THR A 47 -14.85 9.03 -3.54
N SER A 48 -15.86 9.73 -4.08
CA SER A 48 -15.82 10.18 -5.48
C SER A 48 -14.58 11.02 -5.74
N LEU A 49 -14.39 12.07 -4.95
CA LEU A 49 -13.21 12.93 -5.01
C LEU A 49 -11.89 12.15 -4.88
N GLY A 50 -11.84 11.16 -3.97
CA GLY A 50 -10.68 10.28 -3.83
C GLY A 50 -10.39 9.44 -5.07
N ARG A 51 -11.41 8.98 -5.79
CA ARG A 51 -11.24 8.28 -7.08
C ARG A 51 -10.78 9.23 -8.16
N ASP A 52 -11.42 10.40 -8.28
CA ASP A 52 -11.09 11.39 -9.30
C ASP A 52 -9.63 11.85 -9.17
N LEU A 53 -9.14 12.05 -7.94
CA LEU A 53 -7.75 12.40 -7.69
C LEU A 53 -6.79 11.26 -8.06
N VAL A 54 -7.14 10.01 -7.76
CA VAL A 54 -6.33 8.85 -8.17
C VAL A 54 -6.26 8.73 -9.69
N ASP A 55 -7.37 8.96 -10.37
CA ASP A 55 -7.43 8.89 -11.83
C ASP A 55 -6.62 10.01 -12.48
N LEU A 56 -6.69 11.22 -11.92
CA LEU A 56 -5.87 12.36 -12.34
C LEU A 56 -4.37 12.08 -12.18
N LEU A 57 -3.96 11.45 -11.07
CA LEU A 57 -2.56 11.18 -10.75
C LEU A 57 -2.02 9.87 -11.36
N ARG A 58 -2.90 9.01 -11.88
CA ARG A 58 -2.53 7.69 -12.43
C ARG A 58 -1.37 7.72 -13.44
N PRO A 59 -1.34 8.60 -14.45
CA PRO A 59 -0.25 8.59 -15.43
C PRO A 59 1.10 8.92 -14.77
N PHE A 60 1.14 9.91 -13.88
CA PHE A 60 2.35 10.28 -13.15
C PHE A 60 2.85 9.17 -12.23
N MET A 61 1.93 8.49 -11.53
CA MET A 61 2.25 7.35 -10.70
C MET A 61 2.81 6.18 -11.52
N ALA A 62 2.31 5.94 -12.74
CA ALA A 62 2.81 4.88 -13.61
C ALA A 62 4.27 5.15 -14.01
N GLU A 63 4.58 6.37 -14.42
CA GLU A 63 5.95 6.78 -14.77
C GLU A 63 6.92 6.58 -13.61
N LEU A 64 6.53 6.98 -12.40
CA LEU A 64 7.33 6.77 -11.18
C LEU A 64 7.54 5.29 -10.85
N ILE A 65 6.52 4.45 -11.05
CA ILE A 65 6.63 3.01 -10.82
C ILE A 65 7.59 2.38 -11.82
N GLU A 66 7.52 2.76 -13.09
CA GLU A 66 8.42 2.26 -14.13
C GLU A 66 9.86 2.73 -13.92
N GLU A 67 10.07 3.99 -13.55
CA GLU A 67 11.39 4.51 -13.20
C GLU A 67 11.98 3.74 -12.00
N ARG A 68 11.18 3.50 -10.97
CA ARG A 68 11.57 2.70 -9.79
C ARG A 68 11.92 1.26 -10.18
N ALA A 69 11.16 0.64 -11.07
CA ALA A 69 11.43 -0.71 -11.55
C ALA A 69 12.79 -0.77 -12.29
N ARG A 70 13.02 0.16 -13.23
CA ARG A 70 14.30 0.30 -13.95
C ARG A 70 15.47 0.63 -13.04
N ALA A 71 15.25 1.38 -11.95
CA ALA A 71 16.30 1.68 -10.97
C ALA A 71 16.70 0.43 -10.17
N ARG A 72 15.73 -0.42 -9.80
CA ARG A 72 16.00 -1.69 -9.12
C ARG A 72 16.78 -2.66 -10.00
N GLU A 73 16.46 -2.75 -11.29
CA GLU A 73 17.20 -3.58 -12.26
C GLU A 73 18.65 -3.12 -12.43
N ARG A 74 18.91 -1.82 -12.26
CA ARG A 74 20.25 -1.22 -12.29
C ARG A 74 20.99 -1.29 -10.95
N GLY A 75 20.45 -2.00 -9.96
CA GLY A 75 21.08 -2.16 -8.64
C GLY A 75 21.08 -0.88 -7.78
N VAL A 76 20.26 0.13 -8.11
CA VAL A 76 20.18 1.36 -7.33
C VAL A 76 19.29 1.14 -6.09
N PRO A 77 19.80 1.32 -4.87
CA PRO A 77 19.02 1.08 -3.67
C PRO A 77 17.86 2.08 -3.54
N ALA A 78 16.76 1.58 -2.98
CA ALA A 78 15.55 2.32 -2.69
C ALA A 78 15.79 3.38 -1.60
N GLY A 79 16.27 4.56 -2.01
CA GLY A 79 16.67 5.65 -1.12
C GLY A 79 18.10 6.02 -1.45
N GLY A 80 18.27 7.10 -2.20
CA GLY A 80 19.58 7.59 -2.60
C GLY A 80 20.39 8.00 -1.38
N VAL A 81 21.20 7.08 -0.88
CA VAL A 81 22.53 7.42 -0.38
C VAL A 81 23.45 6.45 -1.10
N PRO A 82 24.31 6.92 -2.03
CA PRO A 82 25.33 6.05 -2.58
C PRO A 82 26.16 5.53 -1.41
N ALA A 83 26.32 4.21 -1.33
CA ALA A 83 27.32 3.64 -0.45
C ALA A 83 28.65 4.25 -0.91
N THR A 84 29.21 5.16 -0.13
CA THR A 84 30.58 5.63 -0.33
C THR A 84 31.44 4.39 -0.30
N ASP A 85 32.01 4.05 -1.46
CA ASP A 85 33.10 3.09 -1.59
C ASP A 85 34.13 3.44 -0.53
N LYS A 86 34.25 2.60 0.51
CA LYS A 86 35.44 2.57 1.35
C LYS A 86 36.53 1.88 0.53
N SER A 87 37.01 2.56 -0.49
CA SER A 87 38.22 2.21 -1.21
C SER A 87 39.28 3.26 -0.90
N GLY A 88 40.32 2.86 -0.18
CA GLY A 88 41.56 3.63 -0.08
C GLY A 88 41.91 4.10 1.32
N GLY A 89 42.90 3.45 1.93
CA GLY A 89 43.53 3.88 3.16
C GLY A 89 44.46 2.82 3.78
N GLU A 90 45.38 2.26 3.00
CA GLU A 90 46.67 1.81 3.56
C GLU A 90 47.36 3.02 4.21
N VAL A 91 47.73 2.93 5.50
CA VAL A 91 49.12 2.85 6.03
C VAL A 91 49.02 2.39 7.49
#